data_AF-A0A7C7UJQ7-F1
#
_entry.id   AF-A0A7C7UJQ7-F1
#
_cell.length_a   1.000
_cell.length_b   1.000
_cell.length_c   1.000
_cell.angle_alpha   90.00
_cell.angle_beta   90.00
_cell.angle_gamma   90.00
#
_symmetry.space_group_name_H-M   'P 1'
#
loop_
_entity.id
_entity.type
_entity.pdbx_description
1 polymer ?
#
loop_
_entity_poly.entity_id
_entity_poly.type
_entity_poly.pdbx_seq_one_letter_code
_entity_poly.pdbx_strand_id
1 'polypeptide(L)' 'SAIIFSHDHGINTFVNTFGSKPLAHVSTCGVIGIKFDDKHWKNIKKGDTFLVELPKYHK' A
#
# COMPACT_ATOMS: atom_id res chain seq x y z
N SER A 1 -11.97 1.55 8.14
CA SER A 1 -10.54 1.30 7.86
C SER A 1 -10.30 -0.19 7.80
N ALA A 2 -9.38 -0.65 6.95
CA ALA A 2 -8.99 -2.06 6.84
C ALA A 2 -7.47 -2.17 6.86
N ILE A 3 -6.95 -3.29 7.35
CA ILE A 3 -5.52 -3.60 7.36
C ILE A 3 -5.33 -4.90 6.58
N ILE A 4 -4.39 -4.91 5.65
CA ILE A 4 -4.10 -6.07 4.80
C ILE A 4 -2.66 -6.49 5.06
N PHE A 5 -2.48 -7.77 5.35
CA PHE A 5 -1.17 -8.39 5.49
C PHE A 5 -0.93 -9.31 4.29
N SER A 6 0.23 -9.18 3.66
CA SER A 6 0.62 -10.00 2.51
C SER A 6 2.14 -10.13 2.44
N HIS A 7 2.61 -10.97 1.52
CA HIS A 7 4.03 -11.16 1.22
C HIS A 7 4.44 -10.31 0.02
N ASP A 8 5.75 -10.03 -0.11
CA ASP A 8 6.39 -9.12 -1.09
C ASP A 8 5.64 -8.97 -2.41
N HIS A 9 5.46 -10.04 -3.18
CA HIS A 9 4.85 -9.94 -4.50
C HIS A 9 3.37 -9.52 -4.42
N GLY A 10 2.63 -10.02 -3.44
CA GLY A 10 1.22 -9.70 -3.22
C GLY A 10 1.06 -8.23 -2.83
N ILE A 11 1.85 -7.76 -1.86
CA ILE A 11 1.77 -6.37 -1.40
C ILE A 11 2.26 -5.39 -2.48
N ASN A 12 3.36 -5.70 -3.18
CA ASN A 12 3.89 -4.84 -4.25
C ASN A 12 2.88 -4.68 -5.39
N THR A 13 2.26 -5.78 -5.82
CA THR A 13 1.23 -5.73 -6.86
C THR A 13 0.02 -4.93 -6.39
N PHE A 14 -0.43 -5.15 -5.15
CA PHE A 14 -1.60 -4.45 -4.59
C PHE A 14 -1.36 -2.94 -4.52
N VAL A 15 -0.24 -2.52 -3.94
CA VAL A 15 0.09 -1.11 -3.74
C VAL A 15 0.29 -0.39 -5.08
N ASN A 16 0.90 -1.04 -6.07
CA ASN A 16 1.06 -0.44 -7.41
C ASN A 16 -0.25 -0.41 -8.22
N THR A 17 -1.14 -1.37 -8.00
CA THR A 17 -2.45 -1.44 -8.69
C THR A 17 -3.40 -0.38 -8.15
N PHE A 18 -3.49 -0.26 -6.82
CA PHE A 18 -4.48 0.56 -6.14
C PHE A 18 -3.94 1.89 -5.60
N GLY A 19 -2.62 2.07 -5.54
CA GLY A 19 -1.99 3.31 -5.12
C GLY A 19 -1.72 4.29 -6.27
N SER A 20 -1.47 5.55 -5.91
CA SER A 20 -1.08 6.62 -6.84
C SER A 20 0.42 6.64 -7.09
N LYS A 21 1.22 6.17 -6.13
CA LYS A 21 2.69 6.19 -6.18
C LYS A 21 3.25 4.81 -6.56
N PRO A 22 4.02 4.70 -7.65
CA PRO A 22 4.70 3.46 -7.97
C PRO A 22 5.83 3.19 -6.96
N LEU A 23 5.89 1.97 -6.44
CA LEU A 23 6.94 1.48 -5.56
C LEU A 23 7.63 0.27 -6.19
N ALA A 24 8.95 0.31 -6.28
CA ALA A 24 9.73 -0.79 -6.81
C ALA A 24 9.70 -2.01 -5.87
N HIS A 25 9.74 -1.77 -4.56
CA HIS A 25 9.73 -2.82 -3.55
C HIS A 25 9.28 -2.26 -2.18
N VAL A 26 8.34 -2.95 -1.54
CA VAL A 26 7.98 -2.76 -0.14
C VAL A 26 8.77 -3.75 0.69
N SER A 27 9.66 -3.25 1.55
CA SER A 27 10.49 -4.08 2.43
C SER A 27 9.64 -4.77 3.51
N THR A 28 10.20 -5.81 4.13
CA THR A 28 9.60 -6.45 5.32
C THR A 28 9.27 -5.41 6.39
N CYS A 29 8.10 -5.53 7.02
CA CYS A 29 7.56 -4.57 7.99
C CYS A 29 7.32 -3.14 7.44
N GLY A 30 7.31 -2.95 6.12
CA GLY A 30 6.87 -1.71 5.49
C GLY A 30 5.36 -1.49 5.66
N VAL A 31 4.97 -0.27 5.99
CA VAL A 31 3.58 0.16 6.16
C VAL A 31 3.23 1.15 5.06
N ILE A 32 2.21 0.82 4.28
CA ILE A 32 1.68 1.70 3.23
C ILE A 32 0.24 2.07 3.55
N GLY A 33 -0.07 3.37 3.51
CA GLY A 33 -1.43 3.88 3.63
C GLY A 33 -1.94 4.35 2.27
N ILE A 34 -3.06 3.78 1.84
CA ILE A 34 -3.79 4.17 0.63
C ILE A 34 -5.16 4.71 1.05
N LYS A 35 -5.52 5.89 0.55
CA LYS A 35 -6.83 6.50 0.77
C LYS A 35 -7.65 6.38 -0.50
N PHE A 36 -8.83 5.77 -0.37
CA PHE A 36 -9.79 5.64 -1.46
C PHE A 36 -10.91 6.66 -1.29
N ASP A 37 -11.37 7.25 -2.40
CA ASP A 37 -12.55 8.11 -2.42
C ASP A 37 -13.86 7.30 -2.56
N ASP A 38 -13.75 6.01 -2.86
CA ASP A 38 -14.88 5.08 -2.99
C ASP A 38 -15.51 4.76 -1.63
N LYS A 39 -16.84 4.85 -1.55
CA LYS A 39 -17.60 4.55 -0.32
C LYS A 39 -17.68 3.06 0.02
N HIS A 40 -17.42 2.19 -0.95
CA HIS A 40 -17.58 0.73 -0.79
C HIS A 40 -16.38 -0.04 -1.35
N TRP A 41 -15.94 -1.07 -0.63
CA TRP A 41 -14.79 -1.90 -0.99
C TRP A 41 -14.91 -2.58 -2.37
N LYS A 42 -16.14 -2.95 -2.77
CA LYS A 42 -16.41 -3.56 -4.07
C LYS A 42 -16.10 -2.66 -5.28
N ASN A 43 -16.01 -1.35 -5.06
CA ASN A 43 -15.84 -0.36 -6.12
C ASN A 43 -14.46 0.29 -6.09
N ILE A 44 -13.52 -0.20 -5.26
CA ILE A 44 -12.22 0.44 -5.10
C ILE A 44 -11.49 0.54 -6.44
N LYS A 45 -11.10 1.75 -6.78
CA LYS A 45 -10.23 2.05 -7.91
C LYS A 45 -8.84 2.45 -7.39
N LYS A 46 -8.05 3.14 -8.21
CA LYS A 46 -6.84 3.81 -7.73
C LYS A 46 -7.20 4.87 -6.70
N GLY A 47 -6.65 4.73 -5.51
CA GLY A 47 -6.63 5.72 -4.45
C GLY A 47 -5.29 6.46 -4.38
N ASP A 48 -5.19 7.38 -3.43
CA ASP A 48 -3.97 8.14 -3.19
C ASP A 48 -3.11 7.49 -2.10
N THR A 49 -1.84 7.26 -2.42
CA THR A 49 -0.85 6.74 -1.47
C THR A 49 -0.32 7.89 -0.62
N PHE A 50 -0.91 8.05 0.56
CA PHE A 50 -0.61 9.16 1.49
C PHE A 50 0.48 8.82 2.52
N LEU A 51 0.69 7.55 2.81
CA LEU A 51 1.70 7.09 3.78
C LEU A 51 2.57 6.01 3.14
N VAL A 52 3.88 6.21 3.24
CA VAL A 52 4.89 5.20 2.90
C VAL A 52 5.91 5.23 4.03
N GLU A 53 5.81 4.27 4.93
CA GLU A 53 6.72 4.12 6.06
C GLU A 53 7.45 2.80 5.92
N LEU A 54 8.73 2.87 5.57
CA LEU A 54 9.60 1.71 5.48
C LEU A 54 10.50 1.71 6.71
N PRO A 55 10.81 0.55 7.30
CA PRO A 55 11.80 0.49 8.37
C PRO A 55 13.11 1.11 7.90
N LYS A 56 13.47 2.22 8.53
CA LYS A 56 14.81 2.79 8.39
C LYS A 56 15.74 1.84 9.11
N TYR A 57 16.80 1.39 8.43
CA TYR A 57 17.89 0.66 9.07
C TYR A 57 18.36 1.47 10.30
N HIS A 58 17.86 1.13 11.49
CA HIS A 58 18.52 1.47 12.73
C HIS A 58 19.70 0.51 12.81
N LYS A 59 20.90 1.07 12.69
CA LYS A 59 22.12 0.37 13.09
C LYS A 59 22.13 0.18 14.60
#